data_AF-A0A957REL4-F1
#
_entry.id   AF-A0A957REL4-F1
#
_cell.length_a   1.000
_cell.length_b   1.000
_cell.length_c   1.000
_cell.angle_alpha   90.00
_cell.angle_beta   90.00
_cell.angle_gamma   90.00
#
_symmetry.space_group_name_H-M   'P 1'
#
loop_
_entity.id
_entity.type
_entity.pdbx_description
1 polymer ?
#
loop_
_entity_poly.entity_id
_entity_poly.type
_entity_poly.pdbx_seq_one_letter_code
_entity_poly.pdbx_strand_id
1 'polypeptide(L)' 'MVLKTFDDLPALAAAFDGTVFQDIGDDTLFVYDKLHHQWHQYRWAPGKREIVYLGPSSSELPLVAQAYP' A
#
# COMPACT_ATOMS: atom_id res chain seq x y z
N MET A 1 6.03 3.77 13.37
CA MET A 1 7.19 3.15 12.68
C MET A 1 6.64 2.45 11.45
N VAL A 2 7.07 2.82 10.25
CA VAL A 2 6.56 2.20 9.00
C VAL A 2 7.09 0.77 8.89
N LEU A 3 6.18 -0.20 8.84
CA LEU A 3 6.54 -1.60 8.59
C LEU A 3 6.96 -1.75 7.13
N LYS A 4 8.12 -2.39 6.93
CA LYS A 4 8.77 -2.49 5.62
C LYS A 4 8.21 -3.61 4.75
N THR A 5 7.63 -4.63 5.37
CA THR A 5 7.12 -5.82 4.68
C THR A 5 5.85 -6.35 5.34
N PHE A 6 4.97 -6.95 4.53
CA PHE A 6 3.75 -7.64 4.96
C PHE A 6 3.54 -8.91 4.15
N ASP A 7 2.88 -9.91 4.73
CA ASP A 7 2.62 -11.18 4.03
C ASP A 7 1.36 -11.12 3.16
N ASP A 8 0.40 -10.25 3.50
CA ASP A 8 -0.89 -10.12 2.81
C ASP A 8 -1.55 -8.73 2.93
N LEU A 9 -2.61 -8.50 2.13
CA LEU A 9 -3.38 -7.26 2.14
C LEU A 9 -4.09 -7.00 3.48
N PRO A 10 -4.71 -7.99 4.15
CA PRO A 10 -5.28 -7.80 5.48
C PRO A 10 -4.29 -7.24 6.51
N ALA A 11 -3.06 -7.77 6.56
CA ALA A 11 -2.03 -7.31 7.47
C ALA A 11 -1.60 -5.87 7.17
N LEU A 12 -1.45 -5.54 5.88
CA LEU A 12 -1.17 -4.16 5.44
C LEU A 12 -2.31 -3.21 5.83
N ALA A 13 -3.56 -3.55 5.54
CA ALA A 13 -4.73 -2.74 5.86
C ALA A 13 -4.88 -2.49 7.37
N ALA A 14 -4.70 -3.55 8.18
CA ALA A 14 -4.76 -3.47 9.63
C ALA A 14 -3.67 -2.55 10.22
N ALA A 15 -2.47 -2.55 9.65
CA ALA A 15 -1.38 -1.70 10.12
C ALA A 15 -1.62 -0.20 9.92
N PHE A 16 -2.43 0.17 8.93
CA PHE A 16 -2.79 1.56 8.63
C PHE A 16 -4.23 1.92 9.00
N ASP A 17 -4.98 0.98 9.59
CA ASP A 17 -6.41 1.12 9.91
C ASP A 17 -7.20 1.69 8.71
N GLY A 18 -7.00 1.10 7.53
CA GLY A 18 -7.49 1.72 6.29
C GLY A 18 -7.59 0.78 5.10
N THR A 19 -8.10 1.35 4.02
CA THR A 19 -8.24 0.67 2.72
C THR A 19 -6.91 0.66 1.98
N VAL A 20 -6.59 -0.49 1.39
CA VAL A 20 -5.52 -0.66 0.42
C VAL A 20 -6.10 -0.43 -0.96
N PHE A 21 -5.47 0.48 -1.70
CA PHE A 21 -5.77 0.74 -3.10
C PHE A 21 -4.68 0.14 -3.98
N GLN A 22 -5.00 -0.23 -5.20
CA GLN A 22 -4.05 -0.76 -6.18
C GLN A 22 -4.11 0.06 -7.46
N ASP A 23 -2.94 0.46 -7.97
CA ASP A 23 -2.80 1.04 -9.30
C ASP A 23 -3.24 0.03 -10.36
N ILE A 24 -4.08 0.47 -11.28
CA ILE A 24 -4.49 -0.36 -12.42
C ILE A 24 -3.39 -0.54 -13.47
N GLY A 25 -2.36 0.33 -13.45
CA GLY A 25 -1.29 0.36 -14.44
C GLY A 25 -0.09 -0.52 -14.10
N ASP A 26 0.31 -0.56 -12.83
CA ASP A 26 1.58 -1.18 -12.41
C ASP A 26 1.51 -2.03 -11.13
N ASP A 27 0.30 -2.35 -10.67
CA ASP A 27 0.03 -3.15 -9.46
C ASP A 27 0.62 -2.57 -8.15
N THR A 28 0.98 -1.27 -8.13
CA THR A 28 1.44 -0.60 -6.91
C THR A 28 0.29 -0.46 -5.92
N LEU A 29 0.53 -0.83 -4.67
CA LEU A 29 -0.41 -0.72 -3.57
C LEU A 29 -0.22 0.60 -2.83
N PHE A 30 -1.32 1.23 -2.44
CA PHE A 30 -1.34 2.49 -1.72
C PHE A 30 -2.15 2.35 -0.44
N VAL A 31 -1.60 2.91 0.64
CA VAL A 31 -2.29 3.03 1.93
C VAL A 31 -2.11 4.43 2.48
N TYR A 32 -3.15 4.94 3.13
CA TYR A 32 -3.12 6.26 3.73
C TYR A 32 -2.74 6.16 5.20
N ASP A 33 -1.63 6.78 5.57
CA ASP A 33 -1.25 6.99 6.96
C ASP A 33 -1.96 8.23 7.50
N LYS A 34 -3.02 8.00 8.27
CA LYS A 34 -3.82 9.03 8.92
C LYS A 34 -3.04 9.84 9.96
N LEU A 35 -1.99 9.27 10.57
CA LEU A 35 -1.20 9.94 11.62
C LEU A 35 -0.27 10.99 11.01
N HIS A 36 0.37 10.65 9.90
CA HIS A 36 1.32 11.54 9.21
C HIS A 36 0.69 12.27 8.02
N HIS A 37 -0.60 12.04 7.75
CA HIS A 37 -1.34 12.61 6.63
C HIS A 37 -0.65 12.39 5.27
N GLN A 38 -0.15 11.18 5.04
CA GLN A 38 0.62 10.85 3.85
C GLN A 38 0.22 9.50 3.25
N TRP A 39 0.40 9.38 1.94
CA TRP A 39 0.24 8.12 1.24
C TRP A 39 1.55 7.35 1.26
N HIS A 40 1.47 6.03 1.45
CA HIS A 40 2.58 5.11 1.35
C HIS A 40 2.39 4.15 0.19
N GLN A 41 3.49 3.86 -0.50
CA GLN A 41 3.55 2.98 -1.65
C GLN A 41 4.15 1.64 -1.24
N TYR A 42 3.52 0.58 -1.70
CA TYR A 42 3.90 -0.80 -1.48
C TYR A 42 3.79 -1.57 -2.79
N ARG A 43 4.49 -2.70 -2.92
CA ARG A 43 4.37 -3.58 -4.09
C ARG A 43 4.59 -5.02 -3.71
N TRP A 44 3.87 -5.92 -4.36
CA TRP A 44 4.16 -7.35 -4.26
C TRP A 44 5.57 -7.66 -4.79
N ALA A 45 6.37 -8.35 -3.98
CA ALA A 45 7.59 -8.98 -4.44
C ALA A 45 7.29 -9.99 -5.56
N PRO A 46 8.27 -10.28 -6.43
CA PRO A 46 8.12 -11.29 -7.48
C PRO A 46 7.56 -12.60 -6.93
N GLY A 47 6.49 -13.11 -7.56
CA GLY A 47 5.78 -14.30 -7.10
C GLY A 47 4.75 -14.08 -5.99
N LYS A 48 4.41 -12.82 -5.66
CA LYS A 48 3.37 -12.42 -4.68
C LYS A 48 3.54 -13.07 -3.30
N ARG A 49 4.79 -13.16 -2.84
CA ARG A 49 5.13 -13.78 -1.54
C ARG A 49 5.06 -12.81 -0.38
N GLU A 50 5.38 -11.55 -0.63
CA GLU A 50 5.43 -10.49 0.36
C GLU A 50 5.11 -9.16 -0.32
N ILE A 51 4.59 -8.21 0.45
CA ILE A 51 4.33 -6.83 0.06
C ILE A 51 5.45 -5.98 0.66
N VAL A 52 6.20 -5.29 -0.20
CA VAL A 52 7.40 -4.54 0.18
C VAL A 52 7.13 -3.04 0.06
N TYR A 53 7.61 -2.28 1.05
CA TYR A 53 7.53 -0.83 1.06
C TYR A 53 8.44 -0.19 0.01
N LEU A 54 7.87 0.69 -0.82
CA LEU A 54 8.60 1.46 -1.82
C LEU A 54 8.98 2.87 -1.33
N GLY A 55 8.11 3.51 -0.55
CA GLY A 55 8.33 4.87 -0.09
C GLY A 55 7.03 5.65 0.15
N PRO A 56 7.13 6.90 0.60
CA PRO A 56 5.98 7.81 0.62
C PRO A 56 5.62 8.25 -0.81
N SER A 57 4.34 8.38 -1.09
CA SER A 57 3.85 9.00 -2.33
C SER A 57 3.84 10.52 -2.14
N SER A 58 4.55 11.24 -3.00
CA SER A 58 4.63 12.71 -3.01
C SER A 58 3.70 13.37 -4.03
N SER A 59 3.03 12.57 -4.86
CA SER A 59 2.12 13.03 -5.92
C SER A 59 0.66 12.72 -5.59
N GLU A 60 -0.25 13.33 -6.37
CA GLU A 60 -1.62 12.83 -6.47
C GLU A 60 -1.63 11.33 -6.77
N LEU A 61 -2.62 10.64 -6.21
CA LEU A 61 -2.82 9.23 -6.47
C LEU A 61 -3.17 9.02 -7.95
N PRO A 62 -2.58 8.01 -8.61
CA PRO A 62 -2.98 7.60 -9.94
C PRO A 62 -4.40 7.02 -9.91
N LEU A 63 -4.88 6.56 -11.07
CA LEU A 63 -6.15 5.87 -11.13
C LEU A 63 -6.02 4.52 -10.39
N VAL A 64 -6.70 4.40 -9.26
CA VAL A 64 -6.59 3.22 -8.39
C VAL A 64 -7.94 2.54 -8.22
N ALA A 65 -7.88 1.23 -7.97
CA ALA A 65 -9.02 0.43 -7.54
C ALA A 65 -8.87 0.06 -6.06
N GLN A 66 -10.00 -0.11 -5.37
CA GLN A 66 -10.00 -0.67 -4.01
C GLN A 66 -9.59 -2.15 -4.08
N ALA A 67 -8.53 -2.52 -3.36
CA ALA A 67 -8.00 -3.87 -3.32
C ALA A 67 -8.36 -4.63 -2.03
N TYR A 68 -8.44 -3.92 -0.89
CA TYR A 68 -8.83 -4.50 0.38
C TYR A 68 -9.22 -3.43 1.43
N PRO A 69 -10.25 -3.63 2.29
CA PRO A 69 -11.28 -4.65 2.10
C PRO A 69 -11.95 -4.52 0.74
#